data_AF-A0A2W4ZB61-F1
#
_entry.id   AF-A0A2W4ZB61-F1
#
_cell.length_a   1.000
_cell.length_b   1.000
_cell.length_c   1.000
_cell.angle_alpha   90.00
_cell.angle_beta   90.00
_cell.angle_gamma   90.00
#
_symmetry.space_group_name_H-M   'P 1'
#
loop_
_entity.id
_entity.type
_entity.pdbx_description
1 polymer ?
#
loop_
_entity_poly.entity_id
_entity_poly.type
_entity_poly.pdbx_seq_one_letter_code
_entity_poly.pdbx_strand_id
1 'polypeptide(L)'
;MLPEGANPERRSNGALICFCAGAVLAALGWFFGVGAVIGAALSGGDPALVVGGVFAAIGLTVLAGLGFLLMLIGGAWMLIQVIADQRGEASEKRYRDVER
;
A
#
# COMPACT_ATOMS: atom_id res chain seq x y z
N MET A 1 -13.89 15.56 -32.66
CA MET A 1 -13.26 14.44 -31.95
C MET A 1 -13.71 14.56 -30.51
N LEU A 2 -14.64 13.71 -30.05
CA LEU A 2 -15.02 13.71 -28.64
C LEU A 2 -13.78 13.28 -27.84
N PRO A 3 -13.45 13.95 -26.72
CA PRO A 3 -12.32 13.54 -25.90
C PRO A 3 -12.56 12.09 -25.46
N GLU A 4 -11.63 11.20 -25.76
CA GLU A 4 -11.62 9.84 -25.25
C GLU A 4 -11.81 9.90 -23.73
N GLY A 5 -12.92 9.32 -23.25
CA GLY A 5 -13.17 9.20 -21.83
C GLY A 5 -11.99 8.50 -21.19
N ALA A 6 -11.47 9.05 -20.10
CA ALA A 6 -10.28 8.53 -19.44
C ALA A 6 -10.42 7.01 -19.19
N ASN A 7 -9.46 6.22 -19.70
CA ASN A 7 -9.48 4.77 -19.57
C ASN A 7 -9.70 4.36 -18.09
N PRO A 8 -10.77 3.60 -17.77
CA PRO A 8 -11.08 3.21 -16.39
C PRO A 8 -9.94 2.44 -15.71
N GLU A 9 -9.11 1.72 -16.45
CA GLU A 9 -7.92 1.02 -15.92
C GLU A 9 -6.90 1.98 -15.29
N ARG A 10 -6.83 3.22 -15.82
CA ARG A 10 -5.96 4.28 -15.28
C ARG A 10 -6.41 4.73 -13.89
N ARG A 11 -7.69 4.53 -13.53
CA ARG A 11 -8.25 4.84 -12.21
C ARG A 11 -7.90 3.77 -11.16
N SER A 12 -7.70 2.52 -11.57
CA SER A 12 -7.32 1.43 -10.66
C SER A 12 -5.81 1.35 -10.40
N ASN A 13 -4.95 1.81 -11.33
CA ASN A 13 -3.50 1.81 -11.12
C ASN A 13 -3.05 2.60 -9.88
N GLY A 14 -3.70 3.74 -9.58
CA GLY A 14 -3.36 4.52 -8.38
C GLY A 14 -3.67 3.79 -7.07
N ALA A 15 -4.81 3.09 -7.00
CA ALA A 15 -5.22 2.33 -5.83
C ALA A 15 -4.33 1.08 -5.62
N LEU A 16 -3.98 0.39 -6.71
CA LEU A 16 -3.09 -0.75 -6.70
C LEU A 16 -1.68 -0.36 -6.22
N ILE A 17 -1.12 0.73 -6.76
CA ILE A 17 0.21 1.23 -6.33
C ILE A 17 0.19 1.59 -4.85
N CYS A 18 -0.87 2.26 -4.36
CA CYS A 18 -0.99 2.63 -2.96
C CYS A 18 -1.03 1.39 -2.04
N PHE A 19 -1.81 0.38 -2.42
CA PHE A 19 -1.88 -0.88 -1.70
C PHE A 19 -0.54 -1.63 -1.70
N CYS A 20 0.07 -1.81 -2.87
CA CYS A 20 1.35 -2.52 -3.02
C CYS A 20 2.49 -1.81 -2.31
N ALA A 21 2.59 -0.48 -2.42
CA ALA A 21 3.59 0.30 -1.69
C ALA A 21 3.40 0.17 -0.18
N GLY A 22 2.14 0.21 0.29
CA GLY A 22 1.81 -0.03 1.69
C GLY A 22 2.23 -1.41 2.18
N ALA A 23 1.94 -2.45 1.41
CA ALA A 23 2.30 -3.84 1.73
C ALA A 23 3.82 -4.03 1.81
N VAL A 24 4.57 -3.47 0.87
CA VAL A 24 6.04 -3.53 0.86
C VAL A 24 6.62 -2.79 2.06
N LEU A 25 6.12 -1.59 2.37
CA LEU A 25 6.58 -0.81 3.53
C LEU A 25 6.27 -1.51 4.86
N ALA A 26 5.09 -2.12 4.99
CA ALA A 26 4.72 -2.89 6.18
C ALA A 26 5.61 -4.14 6.35
N ALA A 27 5.82 -4.90 5.27
CA ALA A 27 6.64 -6.11 5.30
C ALA A 27 8.12 -5.80 5.60
N LEU A 28 8.69 -4.79 4.94
CA LEU A 28 10.08 -4.36 5.19
C LEU A 28 10.23 -3.78 6.60
N GLY A 29 9.29 -2.95 7.05
CA GLY A 29 9.30 -2.41 8.40
C GLY A 29 9.29 -3.49 9.47
N TRP A 30 8.47 -4.53 9.30
CA TRP A 30 8.47 -5.71 10.17
C TRP A 30 9.81 -6.46 10.14
N PHE A 31 10.29 -6.80 8.94
CA PHE A 31 11.53 -7.58 8.77
C PHE A 31 12.75 -6.86 9.39
N PHE A 32 12.93 -5.59 9.06
CA PHE A 32 14.02 -4.79 9.63
C PHE A 32 13.79 -4.50 11.11
N GLY A 33 12.54 -4.39 11.57
CA GLY A 33 12.21 -4.18 12.98
C GLY A 33 12.66 -5.33 13.86
N VAL A 34 12.41 -6.57 13.43
CA VAL A 34 12.92 -7.78 14.10
C VAL A 34 14.46 -7.77 14.12
N GLY A 35 15.09 -7.41 13.00
CA GLY A 35 16.54 -7.27 12.92
C GLY A 35 17.12 -6.22 13.87
N ALA A 36 16.46 -5.07 14.03
CA ALA A 36 16.88 -4.01 14.95
C ALA A 36 16.80 -4.47 16.41
N VAL A 37 15.75 -5.20 16.79
CA VAL A 37 15.60 -5.75 18.15
C VAL A 37 16.66 -6.81 18.44
N ILE A 38 16.91 -7.74 17.50
CA ILE A 38 17.95 -8.78 17.65
C ILE A 38 19.34 -8.12 17.73
N GLY A 39 19.62 -7.15 16.86
CA GLY A 39 20.89 -6.42 16.87
C GLY A 39 21.12 -5.67 18.18
N ALA A 40 20.09 -5.03 18.73
CA ALA A 40 20.15 -4.39 20.03
C ALA A 40 20.39 -5.40 21.16
N ALA A 41 19.73 -6.55 21.15
CA ALA A 41 19.89 -7.60 22.16
C ALA A 41 21.30 -8.22 22.16
N LEU A 42 21.93 -8.34 20.98
CA LEU A 42 23.28 -8.89 20.83
C LEU A 42 24.40 -7.86 21.05
N SER A 43 24.08 -6.59 21.29
CA SER A 43 25.05 -5.50 21.41
C SER A 43 25.93 -5.54 22.67
N GLY A 44 25.72 -6.51 23.57
CA GLY A 44 26.54 -6.67 24.77
C GLY A 44 26.44 -5.53 25.79
N GLY A 45 25.42 -4.66 25.66
CA GLY A 45 25.20 -3.53 26.57
C GLY A 45 25.95 -2.25 26.19
N ASP A 46 26.53 -2.17 24.97
CA ASP A 46 27.06 -0.92 24.45
C ASP A 46 25.93 0.12 24.34
N PRO A 47 25.97 1.22 25.11
CA PRO A 47 24.90 2.21 25.14
C PRO A 47 24.66 2.87 23.77
N ALA A 48 25.68 3.00 22.91
CA ALA A 48 25.50 3.59 21.59
C ALA A 48 24.66 2.69 20.67
N LEU A 49 24.92 1.38 20.70
CA LEU A 49 24.18 0.38 19.91
C LEU A 49 22.76 0.18 20.43
N VAL A 50 22.57 0.20 21.75
CA VAL A 50 21.22 0.10 22.37
C VAL A 50 20.38 1.30 21.98
N VAL A 51 20.90 2.53 22.10
CA VAL A 51 20.17 3.75 21.72
C VAL A 51 19.85 3.74 20.23
N GLY A 52 20.83 3.39 19.38
CA GLY A 52 20.62 3.26 17.94
C GLY A 52 19.54 2.22 17.59
N GLY A 53 19.55 1.06 18.26
CA GLY A 53 18.55 0.01 18.07
C GLY A 53 17.14 0.42 18.49
N VAL A 54 17.00 1.17 19.59
CA VAL A 54 15.70 1.70 20.03
C VAL A 54 15.14 2.71 19.03
N PHE A 55 15.96 3.65 18.56
CA PHE A 55 15.54 4.61 17.53
C PHE A 55 15.18 3.91 16.20
N ALA A 56 15.95 2.90 15.80
CA ALA A 56 15.64 2.09 14.63
C ALA A 56 14.30 1.35 14.80
N ALA A 57 14.07 0.72 15.95
CA ALA A 57 12.81 0.02 16.23
C ALA A 57 11.61 0.96 16.19
N ILE A 58 11.71 2.15 16.79
CA ILE A 58 10.65 3.17 16.75
C ILE A 58 10.40 3.62 15.31
N GLY A 59 11.45 4.00 14.58
CA GLY A 59 11.33 4.46 13.21
C GLY A 59 10.72 3.41 12.27
N LEU A 60 11.14 2.15 12.42
CA LEU A 60 10.63 1.03 11.63
C LEU A 60 9.18 0.68 11.99
N THR A 61 8.79 0.83 13.25
CA THR A 61 7.39 0.65 13.68
C THR A 61 6.49 1.72 13.08
N VAL A 62 6.93 2.98 13.08
CA VAL A 62 6.20 4.08 12.44
C VAL A 62 6.09 3.84 10.93
N LEU A 63 7.18 3.40 10.28
CA LEU A 63 7.18 3.08 8.85
C LEU A 63 6.22 1.93 8.53
N ALA A 64 6.23 0.87 9.34
CA ALA A 64 5.32 -0.26 9.20
C ALA A 64 3.85 0.17 9.38
N GLY A 65 3.58 1.02 10.38
CA GLY A 65 2.26 1.61 10.61
C GLY A 65 1.77 2.45 9.43
N LEU A 66 2.64 3.28 8.84
CA LEU A 66 2.34 4.03 7.63
C LEU A 66 2.05 3.10 6.44
N GLY A 67 2.86 2.05 6.26
CA GLY A 67 2.62 1.03 5.24
C GLY A 67 1.25 0.36 5.40
N PHE A 68 0.89 0.01 6.63
CA PHE A 68 -0.42 -0.57 6.94
C PHE A 68 -1.58 0.40 6.62
N LEU A 69 -1.45 1.68 6.97
CA LEU A 69 -2.44 2.70 6.63
C LEU A 69 -2.61 2.87 5.12
N LEU A 70 -1.52 2.88 4.35
CA LEU A 70 -1.56 2.93 2.89
C LEU A 70 -2.25 1.70 2.30
N MET A 71 -2.01 0.52 2.89
CA MET A 71 -2.70 -0.72 2.53
C MET A 71 -4.22 -0.61 2.75
N LEU A 72 -4.65 -0.07 3.89
CA LEU A 72 -6.07 0.13 4.18
C LEU A 72 -6.71 1.13 3.20
N ILE A 73 -6.04 2.25 2.93
CA ILE A 73 -6.54 3.27 1.99
C ILE A 73 -6.63 2.72 0.58
N GLY A 74 -5.57 2.07 0.09
CA GLY A 74 -5.54 1.44 -1.23
C GLY A 74 -6.60 0.35 -1.37
N GLY A 75 -6.73 -0.53 -0.36
CA GLY A 75 -7.73 -1.59 -0.32
C GLY A 75 -9.16 -1.05 -0.29
N ALA A 76 -9.45 -0.05 0.55
CA ALA A 76 -10.76 0.60 0.59
C ALA A 76 -11.10 1.28 -0.74
N TRP A 77 -10.12 1.94 -1.38
CA TRP A 77 -10.31 2.54 -2.70
C TRP A 77 -10.65 1.46 -3.75
N MET A 78 -9.92 0.34 -3.77
CA MET A 78 -10.23 -0.79 -4.68
C MET A 78 -11.66 -1.30 -4.45
N LEU A 79 -12.08 -1.50 -3.21
CA LEU A 79 -13.45 -1.95 -2.88
C LEU A 79 -14.52 -0.94 -3.35
N ILE A 80 -14.31 0.36 -3.12
CA ILE A 80 -15.23 1.40 -3.59
C ILE A 80 -15.34 1.38 -5.12
N GLN A 81 -14.24 1.17 -5.84
CA GLN A 81 -14.27 1.05 -7.30
C GLN A 81 -15.05 -0.19 -7.74
N VAL A 82 -14.85 -1.34 -7.10
CA VAL A 82 -15.61 -2.57 -7.40
C VAL A 82 -17.10 -2.37 -7.15
N ILE A 83 -17.49 -1.74 -6.04
CA ILE A 83 -18.89 -1.44 -5.73
C ILE A 83 -19.47 -0.47 -6.76
N ALA A 84 -18.71 0.55 -7.17
CA ALA A 84 -19.13 1.49 -8.20
C ALA A 84 -19.31 0.82 -9.57
N ASP A 85 -18.42 -0.12 -9.91
CA ASP A 85 -18.48 -0.87 -11.18
C ASP A 85 -19.69 -1.82 -11.21
N GLN A 86 -20.05 -2.44 -10.08
CA GLN A 86 -21.26 -3.26 -9.99
C GLN A 86 -22.57 -2.46 -9.95
N ARG A 87 -22.53 -1.21 -9.47
CA ARG A 87 -23.70 -0.31 -9.46
C ARG A 87 -23.91 0.41 -10.79
N GLY A 88 -22.87 0.54 -11.60
CA GLY A 88 -22.98 1.09 -12.94
C GLY A 88 -23.52 0.05 -13.90
N GLU A 89 -24.68 0.31 -14.50
CA GLU A 89 -25.20 -0.33 -15.73
C GLU A 89 -24.27 -0.09 -16.96
N ALA A 90 -22.95 0.02 -16.75
CA ALA A 90 -21.97 0.34 -17.77
C ALA A 90 -21.55 -0.88 -18.59
N SER A 91 -21.88 -2.11 -18.16
CA SER A 91 -21.72 -3.31 -18.99
C SER A 91 -22.61 -3.25 -20.23
N GLU A 92 -23.79 -2.62 -20.14
CA GLU A 92 -24.75 -2.54 -21.25
C GLU A 92 -24.29 -1.57 -22.35
N LYS A 93 -23.48 -0.56 -22.00
CA LYS A 93 -22.83 0.32 -22.99
C LYS A 93 -21.50 -0.23 -23.52
N ARG A 94 -20.84 -1.12 -22.77
CA ARG A 94 -19.51 -1.68 -23.12
C ARG A 94 -19.54 -2.66 -24.30
N TYR A 95 -20.64 -3.40 -24.50
CA TYR A 95 -20.77 -4.32 -25.64
C TYR A 95 -21.34 -3.66 -26.90
N ARG A 96 -21.98 -2.50 -26.78
CA ARG A 96 -22.63 -1.83 -27.93
C ARG A 96 -21.65 -1.14 -28.89
N ASP A 97 -20.43 -0.83 -28.42
CA ASP A 97 -19.41 -0.13 -29.21
C ASP A 97 -18.39 -1.07 -29.87
N VAL A 98 -18.50 -2.40 -29.68
CA VAL A 98 -17.61 -3.42 -30.29
C VAL A 98 -18.23 -4.07 -31.54
N GLU A 99 -19.55 -3.91 -31.75
CA GLU A 99 -20.30 -4.50 -32.87
C GLU A 99 -20.47 -3.57 -34.09
N ARG A 100 -19.69 -2.49 -34.20
CA ARG A 100 -19.79 -1.54 -35.32
C ARG A 100 -18.61 -1.56 -36.27
#